data_AF-A0A2V7WGP8-F1
#
_entry.id   AF-A0A2V7WGP8-F1
#
_cell.length_a   1.000
_cell.length_b   1.000
_cell.length_c   1.000
_cell.angle_alpha   90.00
_cell.angle_beta   90.00
_cell.angle_gamma   90.00
#
_symmetry.space_group_name_H-M   'P 1'
#
loop_
_entity.id
_entity.type
_entity.pdbx_description
1 polymer ?
#
loop_
_entity_poly.entity_id
_entity_poly.type
_entity_poly.pdbx_seq_one_letter_code
_entity_poly.pdbx_strand_id
1 'polypeptide(L)'
;MKIKHLIAATAAALLPMAASAATLIIPAAGTGSGANGSQWQSELTLHNTSASTTRVRLVFHDTSGAAESTEIDVASRSTVAIEDIVRTRFQRQSAIGAIEIVVDDAAARRLAVTSRTFNRTDKGEFGQDIPAVSVSDAAVAGEVAVLTGPSAVDSTRYNFGLYGLSAATIRWELIRADGNLAATKEATYNAGTQTQYNFGVSALFGVEPQNNDAVYANVLSGQIIAYGSAINNASNDPTFVPGIRARQDVRVTFGVDLDENGTIDVADADHDGVLDQPIDLFTSTFPNFFRIVVSGPDGSPAQIELIDAPRDADLIDQQGTVEWAPTGDLKGQSGTLKVRATFNGTSEVLTIPVNFR
;
A
#
# COMPACT_ATOMS: atom_id res chain seq x y z
N MET A 1 77.22 17.77 9.57
CA MET A 1 76.70 17.71 10.94
C MET A 1 75.23 18.14 10.93
N LYS A 2 74.33 17.15 11.08
CA LYS A 2 72.88 17.18 11.42
C LYS A 2 71.91 18.14 10.69
N ILE A 3 71.25 17.61 9.66
CA ILE A 3 69.96 18.09 9.13
C ILE A 3 68.85 17.64 10.10
N LYS A 4 68.05 18.59 10.61
CA LYS A 4 66.87 18.30 11.43
C LYS A 4 65.67 18.05 10.51
N HIS A 5 65.10 16.86 10.56
CA HIS A 5 63.80 16.57 9.94
C HIS A 5 62.68 17.01 10.89
N LEU A 6 61.84 17.95 10.44
CA LEU A 6 60.53 18.18 11.03
C LEU A 6 59.58 17.11 10.50
N ILE A 7 59.09 16.25 11.39
CA ILE A 7 57.95 15.39 11.12
C ILE A 7 56.71 16.21 11.48
N ALA A 8 55.95 16.64 10.46
CA ALA A 8 54.62 17.18 10.65
C ALA A 8 53.65 15.99 10.77
N ALA A 9 53.15 15.74 11.98
CA ALA A 9 52.08 14.79 12.22
C ALA A 9 50.74 15.47 11.85
N THR A 10 50.18 15.12 10.71
CA THR A 10 48.81 15.50 10.33
C THR A 10 47.83 14.69 11.17
N ALA A 11 47.24 15.32 12.18
CA ALA A 11 46.10 14.76 12.90
C ALA A 11 44.87 14.87 12.00
N ALA A 12 44.45 13.76 11.40
CA ALA A 12 43.13 13.67 10.77
C ALA A 12 42.08 13.65 11.89
N ALA A 13 41.31 14.73 12.03
CA ALA A 13 40.15 14.74 12.90
C ALA A 13 39.11 13.75 12.34
N LEU A 14 38.90 12.61 13.02
CA LEU A 14 37.72 11.80 12.79
C LEU A 14 36.51 12.61 13.27
N LEU A 15 35.77 13.16 12.32
CA LEU A 15 34.42 13.64 12.61
C LEU A 15 33.59 12.43 13.07
N PRO A 16 32.83 12.52 14.18
CA PRO A 16 31.93 11.45 14.56
C PRO A 16 30.93 11.24 13.42
N MET A 17 30.92 10.04 12.83
CA MET A 17 29.80 9.64 11.98
C MET A 17 28.56 9.70 12.86
N ALA A 18 27.59 10.56 12.51
CA ALA A 18 26.29 10.53 13.14
C ALA A 18 25.77 9.10 13.03
N ALA A 19 25.54 8.45 14.17
CA ALA A 19 24.94 7.12 14.19
C ALA A 19 23.55 7.23 13.56
N SER A 20 23.40 6.64 12.37
CA SER A 20 22.09 6.49 11.74
C SER A 20 21.35 5.36 12.46
N ALA A 21 20.05 5.55 12.71
CA ALA A 21 19.19 4.53 13.29
C ALA A 21 18.30 3.93 12.20
N ALA A 22 18.08 2.62 12.28
CA ALA A 22 17.06 1.92 11.51
C ALA A 22 15.82 1.71 12.37
N THR A 23 14.66 1.76 11.71
CA THR A 23 13.36 1.49 12.33
C THR A 23 12.69 0.30 11.66
N LEU A 24 12.17 -0.61 12.48
CA LEU A 24 11.29 -1.70 12.08
C LEU A 24 9.97 -1.54 12.83
N ILE A 25 8.86 -1.89 12.20
CA ILE A 25 7.52 -1.82 12.80
C ILE A 25 6.88 -3.20 12.78
N ILE A 26 6.44 -3.68 13.94
CA ILE A 26 5.44 -4.75 14.02
C ILE A 26 4.08 -4.07 13.98
N PRO A 27 3.30 -4.21 12.89
CA PRO A 27 2.12 -3.37 12.65
C PRO A 27 0.95 -3.65 13.60
N ALA A 28 0.97 -4.79 14.28
CA ALA A 28 -0.04 -5.17 15.27
C ALA A 28 0.54 -6.06 16.36
N ALA A 29 0.21 -5.73 17.60
CA ALA A 29 0.42 -6.48 18.82
C ALA A 29 -0.70 -6.10 19.80
N GLY A 30 -1.13 -7.04 20.62
CA GLY A 30 -2.12 -6.78 21.66
C GLY A 30 -2.08 -7.74 22.83
N THR A 31 -2.77 -7.33 23.89
CA THR A 31 -3.03 -8.14 25.08
C THR A 31 -4.46 -7.87 25.56
N GLY A 32 -5.15 -8.87 26.11
CA GLY A 32 -6.46 -8.72 26.75
C GLY A 32 -7.63 -9.38 25.99
N SER A 33 -8.84 -9.17 26.52
CA SER A 33 -10.06 -9.80 25.99
C SER A 33 -10.45 -9.27 24.61
N GLY A 34 -10.94 -10.15 23.75
CA GLY A 34 -11.50 -9.81 22.43
C GLY A 34 -12.89 -10.41 22.19
N ALA A 35 -13.35 -10.31 20.94
CA ALA A 35 -14.61 -10.90 20.52
C ALA A 35 -14.63 -12.43 20.72
N ASN A 36 -15.83 -13.00 20.82
CA ASN A 36 -16.06 -14.45 20.99
C ASN A 36 -15.27 -15.07 22.16
N GLY A 37 -15.10 -14.31 23.24
CA GLY A 37 -14.42 -14.75 24.47
C GLY A 37 -12.90 -14.94 24.33
N SER A 38 -12.29 -14.49 23.22
CA SER A 38 -10.84 -14.61 23.01
C SER A 38 -10.03 -13.85 24.07
N GLN A 39 -8.83 -14.35 24.36
CA GLN A 39 -7.84 -13.78 25.27
C GLN A 39 -6.50 -13.63 24.51
N TRP A 40 -6.22 -12.42 24.02
CA TRP A 40 -5.06 -12.15 23.18
C TRP A 40 -3.81 -11.90 24.01
N GLN A 41 -2.67 -12.33 23.46
CA GLN A 41 -1.33 -12.06 23.98
C GLN A 41 -0.36 -11.95 22.81
N SER A 42 0.64 -11.07 22.92
CA SER A 42 1.70 -10.91 21.92
C SER A 42 3.07 -11.13 22.51
N GLU A 43 3.94 -11.78 21.75
CA GLU A 43 5.31 -12.07 22.14
C GLU A 43 6.29 -11.51 21.13
N LEU A 44 7.44 -11.06 21.63
CA LEU A 44 8.55 -10.57 20.82
C LEU A 44 9.78 -11.43 21.08
N THR A 45 10.43 -11.90 20.02
CA THR A 45 11.74 -12.55 20.10
C THR A 45 12.74 -11.76 19.27
N LEU A 46 13.88 -11.45 19.89
CA LEU A 46 15.01 -10.75 19.30
C LEU A 46 16.22 -11.65 19.34
N HIS A 47 16.87 -11.87 18.20
CA HIS A 47 18.14 -12.58 18.14
C HIS A 47 19.23 -11.71 17.52
N ASN A 48 20.30 -11.48 18.27
CA ASN A 48 21.44 -10.70 17.81
C ASN A 48 22.50 -11.62 17.19
N THR A 49 22.64 -11.55 15.88
CA THR A 49 23.65 -12.28 15.11
C THR A 49 25.00 -11.55 15.04
N SER A 50 25.21 -10.45 15.78
CA SER A 50 26.50 -9.76 15.81
C SER A 50 27.42 -10.33 16.91
N ALA A 51 28.71 -9.96 16.84
CA ALA A 51 29.70 -10.30 17.85
C ALA A 51 29.76 -9.29 19.02
N SER A 52 28.92 -8.25 18.98
CA SER A 52 28.81 -7.22 20.02
C SER A 52 27.39 -7.21 20.58
N THR A 53 27.19 -6.65 21.77
CA THR A 53 25.84 -6.38 22.27
C THR A 53 25.16 -5.34 21.39
N THR A 54 23.86 -5.54 21.12
CA THR A 54 23.01 -4.61 20.39
C THR A 54 21.99 -4.02 21.35
N ARG A 55 21.95 -2.68 21.46
CA ARG A 55 20.91 -1.97 22.20
C ARG A 55 19.70 -1.73 21.29
N VAL A 56 18.52 -2.08 21.77
CA VAL A 56 17.26 -1.96 21.04
C VAL A 56 16.29 -1.14 21.88
N ARG A 57 15.74 -0.07 21.28
CA ARG A 57 14.64 0.69 21.87
C ARG A 57 13.33 0.21 21.28
N LEU A 58 12.35 -0.06 22.13
CA LEU A 58 11.01 -0.50 21.77
C LEU A 58 10.01 0.56 22.20
N VAL A 59 9.06 0.91 21.34
CA VAL A 59 7.99 1.86 21.64
C VAL A 59 6.65 1.26 21.22
N PHE A 60 5.65 1.33 22.09
CA PHE A 60 4.29 0.92 21.75
C PHE A 60 3.49 2.10 21.23
N HIS A 61 2.74 1.88 20.14
CA HIS A 61 1.89 2.88 19.53
C HIS A 61 0.46 2.38 19.43
N ASP A 62 -0.48 3.05 20.08
CA ASP A 62 -1.91 2.77 19.94
C ASP A 62 -2.61 3.85 19.09
N THR A 63 -3.94 3.91 19.13
CA THR A 63 -4.73 4.92 18.41
C THR A 63 -4.45 6.36 18.88
N SER A 64 -3.90 6.54 20.09
CA SER A 64 -3.52 7.84 20.64
C SER A 64 -2.08 8.24 20.31
N GLY A 65 -1.28 7.31 19.77
CA GLY A 65 0.11 7.53 19.38
C GLY A 65 1.11 6.75 20.21
N ALA A 66 2.36 7.22 20.24
CA ALA A 66 3.42 6.63 21.03
C ALA A 66 3.10 6.68 22.54
N ALA A 67 3.38 5.58 23.23
CA ALA A 67 3.21 5.44 24.65
C ALA A 67 4.53 5.04 25.33
N GLU A 68 4.47 4.11 26.28
CA GLU A 68 5.65 3.61 26.98
C GLU A 68 6.73 3.11 26.03
N SER A 69 7.97 3.43 26.37
CA SER A 69 9.15 2.92 25.68
C SER A 69 10.04 2.16 26.66
N THR A 70 10.77 1.18 26.15
CA THR A 70 11.72 0.40 26.93
C THR A 70 12.99 0.16 26.11
N GLU A 71 14.12 0.02 26.79
CA GLU A 71 15.39 -0.35 26.16
C GLU A 71 15.81 -1.75 26.60
N ILE A 72 16.36 -2.52 25.68
CA ILE A 72 16.84 -3.88 25.91
C ILE A 72 18.19 -4.04 25.25
N ASP A 73 19.14 -4.60 26.01
CA ASP A 73 20.43 -5.03 25.50
C ASP A 73 20.33 -6.52 25.10
N VAL A 74 20.50 -6.80 23.80
CA VAL A 74 20.59 -8.17 23.29
C VAL A 74 22.06 -8.51 23.14
N ALA A 75 22.57 -9.35 24.04
CA ALA A 75 23.98 -9.75 24.05
C ALA A 75 24.42 -10.37 22.71
N SER A 76 25.72 -10.37 22.44
CA SER A 76 26.29 -10.97 21.24
C SER A 76 25.82 -12.42 21.06
N ARG A 77 25.43 -12.81 19.84
CA ARG A 77 25.00 -14.18 19.50
C ARG A 77 23.88 -14.74 20.38
N SER A 78 23.08 -13.88 21.00
CA SER A 78 22.10 -14.27 22.01
C SER A 78 20.67 -13.94 21.58
N THR A 79 19.72 -14.64 22.20
CA THR A 79 18.28 -14.45 22.00
C THR A 79 17.65 -13.91 23.27
N VAL A 80 16.74 -12.94 23.12
CA VAL A 80 15.85 -12.47 24.17
C VAL A 80 14.41 -12.71 23.70
N ALA A 81 13.65 -13.49 24.46
CA ALA A 81 12.22 -13.67 24.28
C ALA A 81 11.46 -12.90 25.37
N ILE A 82 10.40 -12.21 24.98
CA ILE A 82 9.60 -11.37 25.86
C ILE A 82 8.16 -11.83 25.76
N GLU A 83 7.72 -12.49 26.83
CA GLU A 83 6.33 -12.91 26.97
C GLU A 83 5.43 -11.71 27.22
N ASP A 84 4.25 -11.71 26.57
CA ASP A 84 3.21 -10.69 26.71
C ASP A 84 3.77 -9.27 26.72
N ILE A 85 4.54 -8.92 25.69
CA ILE A 85 5.32 -7.68 25.65
C ILE A 85 4.47 -6.43 25.91
N VAL A 86 3.22 -6.44 25.44
CA VAL A 86 2.26 -5.34 25.64
C VAL A 86 1.94 -5.12 27.11
N ARG A 87 1.83 -6.19 27.90
CA ARG A 87 1.63 -6.11 29.34
C ARG A 87 2.93 -5.93 30.12
N THR A 88 3.98 -6.68 29.78
CA THR A 88 5.20 -6.78 30.60
C THR A 88 6.19 -5.64 30.38
N ARG A 89 6.22 -5.04 29.18
CA ARG A 89 7.14 -3.94 28.84
C ARG A 89 6.45 -2.60 28.69
N PHE A 90 5.19 -2.59 28.25
CA PHE A 90 4.42 -1.36 28.01
C PHE A 90 3.25 -1.17 29.01
N GLN A 91 3.19 -2.02 30.04
CA GLN A 91 2.29 -1.93 31.20
C GLN A 91 0.80 -1.78 30.85
N ARG A 92 0.38 -2.28 29.68
CA ARG A 92 -1.02 -2.26 29.26
C ARG A 92 -1.73 -3.53 29.70
N GLN A 93 -2.86 -3.38 30.37
CA GLN A 93 -3.68 -4.53 30.78
C GLN A 93 -4.56 -5.06 29.65
N SER A 94 -5.03 -4.17 28.79
CA SER A 94 -5.78 -4.47 27.57
C SER A 94 -5.49 -3.39 26.54
N ALA A 95 -4.88 -3.75 25.42
CA ALA A 95 -4.53 -2.82 24.34
C ALA A 95 -4.24 -3.56 23.04
N ILE A 96 -4.39 -2.84 21.93
CA ILE A 96 -3.93 -3.21 20.59
C ILE A 96 -3.14 -2.02 20.05
N GLY A 97 -2.04 -2.28 19.36
CA GLY A 97 -1.16 -1.25 18.83
C GLY A 97 -0.03 -1.83 17.97
N ALA A 98 0.87 -0.97 17.50
CA ALA A 98 2.09 -1.35 16.82
C ALA A 98 3.28 -1.29 17.79
N ILE A 99 4.35 -2.01 17.46
CA ILE A 99 5.63 -1.91 18.18
C ILE A 99 6.67 -1.35 17.21
N GLU A 100 7.16 -0.15 17.52
CA GLU A 100 8.33 0.44 16.86
C GLU A 100 9.60 -0.13 17.52
N ILE A 101 10.53 -0.60 16.68
CA ILE A 101 11.83 -1.12 17.08
C ILE A 101 12.88 -0.21 16.46
N VAL A 102 13.64 0.49 17.30
CA VAL A 102 14.71 1.38 16.88
C VAL A 102 16.05 0.81 17.32
N VAL A 103 16.96 0.69 16.37
CA VAL A 103 18.29 0.11 16.55
C VAL A 103 19.29 0.88 15.69
N ASP A 104 20.57 0.85 16.04
CA ASP A 104 21.61 1.40 15.15
C ASP A 104 21.54 0.73 13.77
N ASP A 105 21.65 1.51 12.70
CA ASP A 105 21.54 1.03 11.31
C ASP A 105 22.56 -0.08 11.01
N ALA A 106 23.77 0.06 11.55
CA ALA A 106 24.82 -0.97 11.46
C ALA A 106 24.43 -2.30 12.12
N ALA A 107 23.54 -2.30 13.11
CA ALA A 107 23.06 -3.49 13.80
C ALA A 107 21.73 -4.02 13.25
N ALA A 108 20.96 -3.22 12.50
CA ALA A 108 19.64 -3.58 11.97
C ALA A 108 19.65 -4.90 11.19
N ARG A 109 20.57 -5.04 10.23
CA ARG A 109 20.73 -6.28 9.42
C ARG A 109 21.30 -7.46 10.20
N ARG A 110 21.65 -7.28 11.48
CA ARG A 110 22.18 -8.31 12.38
C ARG A 110 21.21 -8.65 13.50
N LEU A 111 20.06 -7.98 13.58
CA LEU A 111 19.01 -8.26 14.54
C LEU A 111 17.87 -8.99 13.83
N ALA A 112 17.69 -10.27 14.13
CA ALA A 112 16.50 -10.99 13.70
C ALA A 112 15.36 -10.67 14.67
N VAL A 113 14.21 -10.29 14.13
CA VAL A 113 13.03 -9.94 14.91
C VAL A 113 11.86 -10.80 14.46
N THR A 114 11.26 -11.52 15.41
CA THR A 114 10.02 -12.27 15.18
C THR A 114 8.99 -11.89 16.23
N SER A 115 7.72 -11.89 15.85
CA SER A 115 6.62 -11.65 16.77
C SER A 115 5.45 -12.54 16.42
N ARG A 116 4.70 -12.93 17.45
CA ARG A 116 3.44 -13.67 17.29
C ARG A 116 2.37 -13.05 18.18
N THR A 117 1.15 -13.02 17.67
CA THR A 117 -0.06 -12.69 18.44
C THR A 117 -0.96 -13.91 18.45
N PHE A 118 -1.40 -14.34 19.63
CA PHE A 118 -2.20 -15.55 19.77
C PHE A 118 -3.34 -15.40 20.78
N ASN A 119 -4.38 -16.18 20.55
CA ASN A 119 -5.48 -16.40 21.47
C ASN A 119 -5.14 -17.55 22.42
N ARG A 120 -5.28 -17.31 23.72
CA ARG A 120 -5.10 -18.32 24.78
C ARG A 120 -6.43 -18.94 25.15
N THR A 121 -6.43 -20.27 25.28
CA THR A 121 -7.58 -21.05 25.72
C THR A 121 -7.13 -22.11 26.72
N ASP A 122 -8.08 -22.72 27.43
CA ASP A 122 -7.81 -23.87 28.31
C ASP A 122 -7.29 -25.10 27.53
N LYS A 123 -7.43 -25.10 26.20
CA LYS A 123 -7.05 -26.21 25.31
C LYS A 123 -5.75 -25.93 24.52
N GLY A 124 -5.14 -24.76 24.68
CA GLY A 124 -3.92 -24.37 23.96
C GLY A 124 -3.96 -22.94 23.41
N GLU A 125 -2.97 -22.64 22.58
CA GLU A 125 -2.75 -21.34 21.94
C GLU A 125 -2.98 -21.45 20.43
N PHE A 126 -3.71 -20.49 19.87
CA PHE A 126 -3.94 -20.38 18.43
C PHE A 126 -3.47 -19.01 17.97
N GLY A 127 -2.54 -18.94 17.02
CA GLY A 127 -1.77 -17.73 16.80
C GLY A 127 -1.31 -17.53 15.37
N GLN A 128 -0.89 -16.30 15.12
CA GLN A 128 -0.35 -15.85 13.85
C GLN A 128 1.00 -15.17 14.11
N ASP A 129 1.96 -15.40 13.22
CA ASP A 129 3.18 -14.60 13.17
C ASP A 129 2.87 -13.25 12.54
N ILE A 130 3.36 -12.19 13.16
CA ILE A 130 3.25 -10.81 12.64
C ILE A 130 4.67 -10.28 12.45
N PRO A 131 5.17 -10.22 11.20
CA PRO A 131 6.55 -9.86 10.95
C PRO A 131 6.82 -8.39 11.28
N ALA A 132 8.05 -8.10 11.69
CA ALA A 132 8.55 -6.72 11.71
C ALA A 132 8.84 -6.28 10.27
N VAL A 133 8.36 -5.11 9.88
CA VAL A 133 8.48 -4.54 8.55
C VAL A 133 9.44 -3.35 8.61
N SER A 134 10.41 -3.30 7.69
CA SER A 134 11.27 -2.13 7.56
C SER A 134 10.47 -0.92 7.10
N VAL A 135 10.76 0.26 7.65
CA VAL A 135 10.11 1.50 7.19
C VAL A 135 10.42 1.81 5.72
N SER A 136 11.48 1.25 5.14
CA SER A 136 11.77 1.32 3.71
C SER A 136 10.77 0.56 2.84
N ASP A 137 10.10 -0.43 3.42
CA ASP A 137 9.21 -1.35 2.71
C ASP A 137 7.74 -0.93 2.87
N ALA A 138 7.46 0.10 3.67
CA ALA A 138 6.14 0.67 3.86
C ALA A 138 5.59 1.31 2.57
N ALA A 139 4.27 1.27 2.41
CA ALA A 139 3.60 1.87 1.27
C ALA A 139 3.60 3.40 1.41
N VAL A 140 3.88 4.10 0.30
CA VAL A 140 3.96 5.56 0.22
C VAL A 140 2.90 6.13 -0.72
N ALA A 141 2.72 7.45 -0.70
CA ALA A 141 1.80 8.15 -1.59
C ALA A 141 1.94 7.70 -3.07
N GLY A 142 0.80 7.40 -3.71
CA GLY A 142 0.71 6.86 -5.06
C GLY A 142 0.77 5.33 -5.16
N GLU A 143 1.04 4.63 -4.05
CA GLU A 143 1.01 3.16 -4.00
C GLU A 143 -0.27 2.64 -3.34
N VAL A 144 -0.53 1.34 -3.52
CA VAL A 144 -1.62 0.62 -2.86
C VAL A 144 -1.07 -0.53 -2.02
N ALA A 145 -1.58 -0.69 -0.81
CA ALA A 145 -1.42 -1.92 -0.05
C ALA A 145 -2.70 -2.77 -0.16
N VAL A 146 -2.58 -3.96 -0.74
CA VAL A 146 -3.69 -4.88 -0.97
C VAL A 146 -3.78 -5.88 0.17
N LEU A 147 -4.98 -6.01 0.73
CA LEU A 147 -5.31 -6.90 1.83
C LEU A 147 -6.40 -7.89 1.38
N THR A 148 -6.04 -9.15 1.19
CA THR A 148 -6.99 -10.18 0.74
C THR A 148 -7.88 -10.65 1.89
N GLY A 149 -9.20 -10.51 1.71
CA GLY A 149 -10.20 -11.00 2.65
C GLY A 149 -10.29 -12.52 2.71
N PRO A 150 -11.06 -13.05 3.67
CA PRO A 150 -11.21 -14.49 3.85
C PRO A 150 -12.03 -15.12 2.73
N SER A 151 -11.76 -16.40 2.46
CA SER A 151 -12.51 -17.20 1.48
C SER A 151 -13.89 -17.65 1.97
N ALA A 152 -14.16 -17.56 3.28
CA ALA A 152 -15.42 -17.94 3.91
C ALA A 152 -15.79 -16.94 5.02
N VAL A 153 -16.61 -15.93 4.70
CA VAL A 153 -16.99 -14.84 5.62
C VAL A 153 -18.00 -15.24 6.69
N ASP A 154 -18.74 -16.33 6.47
CA ASP A 154 -19.74 -16.86 7.42
C ASP A 154 -19.11 -17.40 8.71
N SER A 155 -17.90 -17.90 8.60
CA SER A 155 -17.15 -18.58 9.66
C SER A 155 -15.90 -17.80 10.09
N THR A 156 -15.56 -16.73 9.37
CA THR A 156 -14.33 -15.97 9.59
C THR A 156 -14.63 -14.48 9.68
N ARG A 157 -14.30 -13.86 10.81
CA ARG A 157 -14.29 -12.39 10.92
C ARG A 157 -12.98 -11.86 10.39
N TYR A 158 -13.05 -10.69 9.76
CA TYR A 158 -11.87 -10.04 9.20
C TYR A 158 -11.63 -8.69 9.87
N ASN A 159 -10.45 -8.54 10.47
CA ASN A 159 -9.99 -7.27 11.00
C ASN A 159 -8.89 -6.76 10.07
N PHE A 160 -8.81 -5.46 9.87
CA PHE A 160 -7.68 -4.85 9.18
C PHE A 160 -7.39 -3.45 9.69
N GLY A 161 -6.21 -2.95 9.39
CA GLY A 161 -5.74 -1.69 9.91
C GLY A 161 -4.44 -1.26 9.30
N LEU A 162 -3.86 -0.22 9.90
CA LEU A 162 -2.56 0.27 9.52
C LEU A 162 -1.82 0.88 10.71
N TYR A 163 -0.50 0.99 10.55
CA TYR A 163 0.34 1.92 11.29
C TYR A 163 0.74 3.08 10.37
N GLY A 164 0.53 4.31 10.82
CA GLY A 164 0.96 5.52 10.11
C GLY A 164 2.38 5.93 10.49
N LEU A 165 3.33 5.78 9.58
CA LEU A 165 4.71 6.25 9.79
C LEU A 165 4.80 7.77 9.75
N SER A 166 4.00 8.38 8.88
CA SER A 166 3.73 9.82 8.84
C SER A 166 2.22 10.05 8.94
N ALA A 167 1.82 11.32 9.03
CA ALA A 167 0.42 11.67 8.79
C ALA A 167 0.07 11.20 7.37
N ALA A 168 -1.08 10.54 7.23
CA ALA A 168 -1.46 9.86 6.00
C ALA A 168 -2.94 10.00 5.72
N THR A 169 -3.28 10.10 4.44
CA THR A 169 -4.65 10.02 3.93
C THR A 169 -4.76 8.79 3.06
N ILE A 170 -5.70 7.91 3.37
CA ILE A 170 -5.93 6.66 2.65
C ILE A 170 -7.33 6.67 2.03
N ARG A 171 -7.41 6.36 0.74
CA ARG A 171 -8.67 5.96 0.10
C ARG A 171 -8.77 4.45 0.14
N TRP A 172 -9.62 3.96 1.03
CA TRP A 172 -9.96 2.56 1.12
C TRP A 172 -10.97 2.19 0.05
N GLU A 173 -10.74 1.07 -0.64
CA GLU A 173 -11.66 0.51 -1.62
C GLU A 173 -11.92 -0.95 -1.28
N LEU A 174 -13.19 -1.36 -1.38
CA LEU A 174 -13.60 -2.75 -1.27
C LEU A 174 -13.84 -3.30 -2.67
N ILE A 175 -13.01 -4.25 -3.09
CA ILE A 175 -13.10 -4.93 -4.37
C ILE A 175 -13.72 -6.31 -4.14
N ARG A 176 -14.77 -6.64 -4.89
CA ARG A 176 -15.40 -7.96 -4.86
C ARG A 176 -14.55 -8.98 -5.59
N ALA A 177 -14.85 -10.26 -5.37
CA ALA A 177 -14.15 -11.37 -6.03
C ALA A 177 -14.20 -11.32 -7.57
N ASP A 178 -15.22 -10.66 -8.13
CA ASP A 178 -15.39 -10.46 -9.58
C ASP A 178 -14.73 -9.17 -10.11
N GLY A 179 -14.02 -8.41 -9.26
CA GLY A 179 -13.33 -7.17 -9.62
C GLY A 179 -14.16 -5.90 -9.44
N ASN A 180 -15.47 -6.02 -9.15
CA ASN A 180 -16.34 -4.87 -8.95
C ASN A 180 -15.95 -4.06 -7.71
N LEU A 181 -15.91 -2.73 -7.85
CA LEU A 181 -15.75 -1.82 -6.72
C LEU A 181 -17.08 -1.73 -5.97
N ALA A 182 -17.13 -2.26 -4.75
CA ALA A 182 -18.35 -2.28 -3.95
C ALA A 182 -18.51 -1.06 -3.03
N ALA A 183 -17.41 -0.50 -2.55
CA ALA A 183 -17.44 0.67 -1.67
C ALA A 183 -16.10 1.40 -1.63
N THR A 184 -16.15 2.70 -1.38
CA THR A 184 -14.98 3.56 -1.21
C THR A 184 -15.12 4.40 0.06
N LYS A 185 -14.03 4.54 0.81
CA LYS A 185 -13.99 5.37 2.02
C LYS A 185 -12.64 6.07 2.16
N GLU A 186 -12.65 7.38 2.26
CA GLU A 186 -11.45 8.14 2.62
C GLU A 186 -11.35 8.30 4.15
N ALA A 187 -10.14 8.14 4.68
CA ALA A 187 -9.83 8.34 6.09
C ALA A 187 -8.42 8.92 6.27
N THR A 188 -8.26 9.75 7.30
CA THR A 188 -6.98 10.34 7.68
C THR A 188 -6.46 9.73 8.98
N TYR A 189 -5.14 9.60 9.07
CA TYR A 189 -4.43 8.97 10.18
C TYR A 189 -3.27 9.86 10.64
N ASN A 190 -3.08 9.95 11.95
CA ASN A 190 -1.98 10.70 12.53
C ASN A 190 -0.68 9.88 12.46
N ALA A 191 0.45 10.58 12.37
CA ALA A 191 1.78 9.96 12.45
C ALA A 191 1.95 9.24 13.79
N GLY A 192 2.61 8.08 13.75
CA GLY A 192 2.91 7.28 14.92
C GLY A 192 1.68 6.67 15.61
N THR A 193 0.55 6.51 14.90
CA THR A 193 -0.65 5.86 15.43
C THR A 193 -0.91 4.52 14.75
N GLN A 194 -1.47 3.59 15.52
CA GLN A 194 -1.98 2.32 15.00
C GLN A 194 -3.51 2.34 15.08
N THR A 195 -4.18 2.02 13.96
CA THR A 195 -5.64 1.96 13.89
C THR A 195 -6.08 0.63 13.30
N GLN A 196 -7.02 -0.04 13.97
CA GLN A 196 -7.65 -1.28 13.52
C GLN A 196 -9.17 -1.14 13.44
N TYR A 197 -9.74 -1.62 12.33
CA TYR A 197 -11.17 -1.84 12.17
C TYR A 197 -11.48 -3.30 12.47
N ASN A 198 -12.18 -3.54 13.57
CA ASN A 198 -12.72 -4.87 13.88
C ASN A 198 -13.95 -5.11 12.99
N PHE A 199 -14.09 -6.31 12.43
CA PHE A 199 -15.10 -6.58 11.39
C PHE A 199 -15.00 -5.53 10.26
N GLY A 200 -13.79 -5.36 9.74
CA GLY A 200 -13.35 -4.15 9.07
C GLY A 200 -14.18 -3.75 7.86
N VAL A 201 -14.72 -4.72 7.11
CA VAL A 201 -15.57 -4.42 5.94
C VAL A 201 -16.84 -3.69 6.38
N SER A 202 -17.59 -4.26 7.31
CA SER A 202 -18.80 -3.64 7.85
C SER A 202 -18.49 -2.36 8.62
N ALA A 203 -17.41 -2.34 9.41
CA ALA A 203 -17.07 -1.19 10.25
C ALA A 203 -16.60 0.04 9.46
N LEU A 204 -15.83 -0.15 8.38
CA LEU A 204 -15.29 0.95 7.59
C LEU A 204 -16.22 1.37 6.45
N PHE A 205 -16.80 0.41 5.74
CA PHE A 205 -17.59 0.67 4.52
C PHE A 205 -19.10 0.64 4.75
N GLY A 206 -19.59 0.06 5.85
CA GLY A 206 -21.02 -0.05 6.12
C GLY A 206 -21.75 -1.06 5.23
N VAL A 207 -21.03 -2.01 4.63
CA VAL A 207 -21.58 -3.08 3.78
C VAL A 207 -21.18 -4.46 4.31
N GLU A 208 -21.92 -5.50 3.90
CA GLU A 208 -21.58 -6.87 4.28
C GLU A 208 -20.34 -7.38 3.51
N PRO A 209 -19.44 -8.12 4.19
CA PRO A 209 -18.33 -8.81 3.53
C PRO A 209 -18.84 -9.96 2.67
N GLN A 210 -18.11 -10.26 1.60
CA GLN A 210 -18.31 -11.43 0.75
C GLN A 210 -17.02 -12.25 0.65
N ASN A 211 -17.18 -13.51 0.24
CA ASN A 211 -16.05 -14.42 0.07
C ASN A 211 -15.07 -13.86 -0.95
N ASN A 212 -13.79 -13.89 -0.61
CA ASN A 212 -12.68 -13.44 -1.48
C ASN A 212 -12.75 -11.95 -1.86
N ASP A 213 -13.40 -11.11 -1.05
CA ASP A 213 -13.21 -9.66 -1.15
C ASP A 213 -11.73 -9.30 -1.01
N ALA A 214 -11.30 -8.20 -1.62
CA ALA A 214 -10.02 -7.56 -1.37
C ALA A 214 -10.25 -6.13 -0.88
N VAL A 215 -9.42 -5.69 0.07
CA VAL A 215 -9.42 -4.31 0.58
C VAL A 215 -8.15 -3.63 0.09
N TYR A 216 -8.31 -2.54 -0.65
CA TYR A 216 -7.20 -1.74 -1.16
C TYR A 216 -7.04 -0.52 -0.26
N ALA A 217 -5.85 -0.34 0.31
CA ALA A 217 -5.46 0.87 1.02
C ALA A 217 -4.65 1.76 0.06
N ASN A 218 -5.34 2.61 -0.72
CA ASN A 218 -4.68 3.51 -1.66
C ASN A 218 -4.11 4.70 -0.91
N VAL A 219 -2.79 4.87 -0.92
CA VAL A 219 -2.11 5.92 -0.17
C VAL A 219 -2.17 7.22 -0.96
N LEU A 220 -3.02 8.15 -0.55
CA LEU A 220 -3.11 9.48 -1.18
C LEU A 220 -2.00 10.40 -0.69
N SER A 221 -1.63 10.28 0.58
CA SER A 221 -0.51 11.01 1.18
C SER A 221 0.12 10.21 2.32
N GLY A 222 1.38 10.51 2.62
CA GLY A 222 2.10 9.93 3.73
C GLY A 222 2.68 8.54 3.46
N GLN A 223 2.96 7.82 4.55
CA GLN A 223 3.58 6.50 4.54
C GLN A 223 2.93 5.61 5.60
N ILE A 224 2.59 4.37 5.23
CA ILE A 224 1.85 3.44 6.08
C ILE A 224 2.35 1.99 5.96
N ILE A 225 2.05 1.20 6.99
CA ILE A 225 2.12 -0.27 6.93
C ILE A 225 0.73 -0.81 7.20
N ALA A 226 0.05 -1.32 6.17
CA ALA A 226 -1.25 -1.95 6.28
C ALA A 226 -1.13 -3.43 6.64
N TYR A 227 -2.12 -3.95 7.34
CA TYR A 227 -2.20 -5.37 7.68
C TYR A 227 -3.66 -5.80 7.89
N GLY A 228 -3.89 -7.10 7.88
CA GLY A 228 -5.15 -7.73 8.23
C GLY A 228 -4.96 -8.97 9.11
N SER A 229 -6.07 -9.46 9.64
CA SER A 229 -6.15 -10.71 10.39
C SER A 229 -7.51 -11.35 10.17
N ALA A 230 -7.53 -12.51 9.54
CA ALA A 230 -8.71 -13.33 9.34
C ALA A 230 -8.81 -14.33 10.49
N ILE A 231 -9.92 -14.33 11.24
CA ILE A 231 -10.04 -15.08 12.48
C ILE A 231 -11.26 -15.97 12.45
N ASN A 232 -11.06 -17.28 12.61
CA ASN A 232 -12.16 -18.24 12.69
C ASN A 232 -13.05 -17.92 13.91
N ASN A 233 -14.35 -17.78 13.69
CA ASN A 233 -15.29 -17.36 14.73
C ASN A 233 -15.53 -18.41 15.81
N ALA A 234 -15.34 -19.69 15.51
CA ALA A 234 -15.54 -20.79 16.45
C ALA A 234 -14.31 -21.04 17.33
N SER A 235 -13.11 -21.07 16.75
CA SER A 235 -11.86 -21.36 17.47
C SER A 235 -11.10 -20.12 17.94
N ASN A 236 -11.38 -18.95 17.36
CA ASN A 236 -10.54 -17.75 17.45
C ASN A 236 -9.12 -17.93 16.90
N ASP A 237 -8.93 -18.90 16.00
CA ASP A 237 -7.66 -19.14 15.32
C ASP A 237 -7.41 -18.06 14.24
N PRO A 238 -6.34 -17.25 14.37
CA PRO A 238 -6.07 -16.16 13.45
C PRO A 238 -5.13 -16.56 12.32
N THR A 239 -5.25 -15.90 11.18
CA THR A 239 -4.27 -15.91 10.10
C THR A 239 -3.90 -14.47 9.75
N PHE A 240 -2.60 -14.20 9.70
CA PHE A 240 -2.08 -12.88 9.34
C PHE A 240 -2.28 -12.64 7.85
N VAL A 241 -2.81 -11.47 7.52
CA VAL A 241 -2.95 -11.02 6.13
C VAL A 241 -1.98 -9.86 5.92
N PRO A 242 -0.90 -10.03 5.15
CA PRO A 242 0.03 -8.95 4.88
C PRO A 242 -0.60 -7.89 3.96
N GLY A 243 -0.29 -6.61 4.19
CA GLY A 243 -0.53 -5.55 3.21
C GLY A 243 0.49 -5.62 2.09
N ILE A 244 0.15 -6.32 1.00
CA ILE A 244 1.04 -6.48 -0.13
C ILE A 244 1.05 -5.19 -0.94
N ARG A 245 2.22 -4.56 -1.06
CA ARG A 245 2.40 -3.42 -1.97
C ARG A 245 2.19 -3.88 -3.40
N ALA A 246 1.23 -3.25 -4.06
CA ALA A 246 1.02 -3.38 -5.48
C ALA A 246 1.04 -1.98 -6.12
N ARG A 247 1.11 -1.96 -7.45
CA ARG A 247 0.84 -0.74 -8.21
C ARG A 247 -0.63 -0.82 -8.61
N GLN A 248 -1.36 0.26 -8.34
CA GLN A 248 -2.68 0.41 -8.91
C GLN A 248 -2.47 0.88 -10.35
N ASP A 249 -3.08 0.20 -11.32
CA ASP A 249 -3.36 0.85 -12.60
C ASP A 249 -4.34 2.00 -12.31
N VAL A 250 -4.20 3.11 -13.02
CA VAL A 250 -5.05 4.27 -12.78
C VAL A 250 -6.43 3.88 -13.27
N ARG A 251 -7.35 3.53 -12.35
CA ARG A 251 -8.76 3.39 -12.72
C ARG A 251 -9.29 4.73 -13.22
N VAL A 252 -9.16 4.98 -14.51
CA VAL A 252 -9.72 6.11 -15.20
C VAL A 252 -11.03 5.69 -15.84
N THR A 253 -12.01 6.58 -15.87
CA THR A 253 -13.08 6.43 -16.86
C THR A 253 -12.48 6.82 -18.19
N PHE A 254 -12.43 5.87 -19.12
CA PHE A 254 -11.89 6.06 -20.46
C PHE A 254 -12.97 5.78 -21.51
N GLY A 255 -13.06 6.67 -22.48
CA GLY A 255 -13.96 6.50 -23.62
C GLY A 255 -13.70 7.49 -24.73
N VAL A 256 -14.45 7.33 -25.82
CA VAL A 256 -14.49 8.27 -26.94
C VAL A 256 -15.91 8.80 -27.09
N ASP A 257 -16.01 10.13 -27.16
CA ASP A 257 -17.18 10.90 -27.56
C ASP A 257 -17.02 11.25 -29.05
N LEU A 258 -17.80 10.59 -29.89
CA LEU A 258 -17.67 10.63 -31.35
C LEU A 258 -18.38 11.84 -31.97
N ASP A 259 -19.41 12.39 -31.31
CA ASP A 259 -20.19 13.53 -31.81
C ASP A 259 -19.95 14.83 -31.01
N GLU A 260 -19.04 14.78 -30.03
CA GLU A 260 -18.67 15.86 -29.12
C GLU A 260 -19.84 16.43 -28.31
N ASN A 261 -20.87 15.62 -28.04
CA ASN A 261 -22.03 16.04 -27.26
C ASN A 261 -21.79 16.06 -25.73
N GLY A 262 -20.62 15.60 -25.29
CA GLY A 262 -20.22 15.50 -23.88
C GLY A 262 -20.54 14.15 -23.24
N THR A 263 -20.95 13.14 -24.02
CA THR A 263 -21.25 11.78 -23.56
C THR A 263 -20.30 10.79 -24.23
N ILE A 264 -19.82 9.81 -23.48
CA ILE A 264 -19.01 8.73 -24.04
C ILE A 264 -19.90 7.81 -24.87
N ASP A 265 -19.57 7.64 -26.16
CA ASP A 265 -20.26 6.71 -27.07
C ASP A 265 -19.65 5.32 -27.05
N VAL A 266 -18.31 5.26 -26.92
CA VAL A 266 -17.55 4.01 -26.85
C VAL A 266 -16.70 4.05 -25.59
N ALA A 267 -16.96 3.15 -24.65
CA ALA A 267 -16.28 3.10 -23.36
C ALA A 267 -15.29 1.94 -23.28
N ASP A 268 -14.34 2.09 -22.36
CA ASP A 268 -13.66 1.00 -21.68
C ASP A 268 -14.45 0.70 -20.39
N ALA A 269 -15.38 -0.26 -20.45
CA ALA A 269 -16.27 -0.54 -19.34
C ALA A 269 -15.63 -1.44 -18.27
N ASP A 270 -14.67 -2.29 -18.64
CA ASP A 270 -13.95 -3.16 -17.70
C ASP A 270 -12.70 -2.51 -17.08
N HIS A 271 -12.35 -1.31 -17.55
CA HIS A 271 -11.26 -0.47 -17.07
C HIS A 271 -9.89 -1.16 -17.24
N ASP A 272 -9.70 -1.87 -18.36
CA ASP A 272 -8.44 -2.55 -18.70
C ASP A 272 -7.46 -1.67 -19.51
N GLY A 273 -7.87 -0.43 -19.82
CA GLY A 273 -7.11 0.53 -20.60
C GLY A 273 -7.29 0.38 -22.11
N VAL A 274 -8.21 -0.46 -22.58
CA VAL A 274 -8.54 -0.67 -23.99
C VAL A 274 -10.03 -0.41 -24.21
N LEU A 275 -10.42 0.33 -25.26
CA LEU A 275 -11.85 0.44 -25.54
C LEU A 275 -12.43 -0.93 -25.92
N ASP A 276 -13.61 -1.21 -25.37
CA ASP A 276 -14.35 -2.46 -25.59
C ASP A 276 -14.70 -2.70 -27.07
N GLN A 277 -14.75 -1.61 -27.85
CA GLN A 277 -15.05 -1.65 -29.28
C GLN A 277 -14.18 -0.67 -30.06
N PRO A 278 -13.85 -1.01 -31.33
CA PRO A 278 -13.15 -0.09 -32.20
C PRO A 278 -14.04 1.09 -32.62
N ILE A 279 -13.43 2.27 -32.77
CA ILE A 279 -14.07 3.41 -33.44
C ILE A 279 -13.86 3.31 -34.96
N ASP A 280 -14.83 3.79 -35.74
CA ASP A 280 -14.72 3.86 -37.19
C ASP A 280 -14.15 5.23 -37.62
N LEU A 281 -13.07 5.22 -38.42
CA LEU A 281 -12.45 6.41 -38.99
C LEU A 281 -12.55 6.39 -40.52
N PHE A 282 -13.05 7.46 -41.11
CA PHE A 282 -13.19 7.56 -42.55
C PHE A 282 -11.88 7.97 -43.22
N THR A 283 -11.48 7.19 -44.23
CA THR A 283 -10.32 7.50 -45.09
C THR A 283 -10.76 8.44 -46.21
N SER A 284 -11.06 9.69 -45.84
CA SER A 284 -11.61 10.70 -46.75
C SER A 284 -10.68 11.92 -46.90
N THR A 285 -11.06 12.87 -47.74
CA THR A 285 -10.34 14.15 -47.87
C THR A 285 -10.57 15.09 -46.68
N PHE A 286 -11.53 14.78 -45.81
CA PHE A 286 -11.80 15.53 -44.59
C PHE A 286 -11.31 14.75 -43.38
N PRO A 287 -10.68 15.43 -42.40
CA PRO A 287 -10.27 14.81 -41.15
C PRO A 287 -11.48 14.32 -40.34
N ASN A 288 -11.25 13.29 -39.53
CA ASN A 288 -12.16 12.84 -38.50
C ASN A 288 -11.88 13.64 -37.23
N PHE A 289 -12.92 13.94 -36.47
CA PHE A 289 -12.83 14.57 -35.16
C PHE A 289 -13.54 13.68 -34.15
N PHE A 290 -12.89 13.46 -33.01
CA PHE A 290 -13.48 12.76 -31.86
C PHE A 290 -12.78 13.22 -30.59
N ARG A 291 -13.47 13.14 -29.46
CA ARG A 291 -12.89 13.50 -28.16
C ARG A 291 -12.57 12.27 -27.35
N ILE A 292 -11.31 12.16 -26.91
CA ILE A 292 -10.90 11.21 -25.91
C ILE A 292 -11.30 11.76 -24.54
N VAL A 293 -12.18 11.07 -23.85
CA VAL A 293 -12.62 11.43 -22.50
C VAL A 293 -11.86 10.53 -21.53
N VAL A 294 -11.00 11.14 -20.72
CA VAL A 294 -10.33 10.46 -19.62
C VAL A 294 -10.53 11.26 -18.34
N SER A 295 -11.13 10.64 -17.34
CA SER A 295 -11.28 11.23 -16.00
C SER A 295 -10.74 10.31 -14.92
N GLY A 296 -10.14 10.91 -13.89
CA GLY A 296 -9.71 10.18 -12.70
C GLY A 296 -10.89 9.69 -11.86
N PRO A 297 -10.63 8.89 -10.81
CA PRO A 297 -11.67 8.36 -9.92
C PRO A 297 -12.58 9.41 -9.25
N ASP A 298 -12.14 10.67 -9.19
CA ASP A 298 -12.89 11.80 -8.64
C ASP A 298 -13.67 12.60 -9.70
N GLY A 299 -13.66 12.13 -10.94
CA GLY A 299 -14.30 12.77 -12.10
C GLY A 299 -13.51 13.95 -12.68
N SER A 300 -12.34 14.27 -12.14
CA SER A 300 -11.52 15.35 -12.70
C SER A 300 -10.76 14.89 -13.96
N PRO A 301 -10.56 15.78 -14.95
CA PRO A 301 -9.97 15.40 -16.23
C PRO A 301 -8.49 15.03 -16.08
N ALA A 302 -8.06 13.96 -16.76
CA ALA A 302 -6.67 13.59 -16.86
C ALA A 302 -5.95 14.42 -17.95
N GLN A 303 -4.64 14.60 -17.81
CA GLN A 303 -3.82 15.10 -18.92
C GLN A 303 -3.64 14.01 -19.97
N ILE A 304 -3.78 14.37 -21.24
CA ILE A 304 -3.77 13.44 -22.38
C ILE A 304 -2.61 13.81 -23.31
N GLU A 305 -1.85 12.81 -23.75
CA GLU A 305 -0.80 12.93 -24.75
C GLU A 305 -0.89 11.75 -25.73
N LEU A 306 -0.81 11.99 -27.05
CA LEU A 306 -0.71 10.90 -28.01
C LEU A 306 0.68 10.26 -27.96
N ILE A 307 0.76 8.93 -27.89
CA ILE A 307 2.03 8.19 -27.90
C ILE A 307 2.16 7.46 -29.22
N ASP A 308 3.34 7.53 -29.84
CA ASP A 308 3.60 6.91 -31.15
C ASP A 308 2.57 7.34 -32.20
N ALA A 309 2.16 8.62 -32.14
CA ALA A 309 1.08 9.16 -32.94
C ALA A 309 1.36 8.97 -34.45
N PRO A 310 0.37 8.47 -35.21
CA PRO A 310 0.38 8.56 -36.67
C PRO A 310 0.66 9.99 -37.11
N ARG A 311 1.39 10.18 -38.22
CA ARG A 311 1.76 11.52 -38.70
C ARG A 311 0.58 12.43 -39.04
N ASP A 312 -0.59 11.83 -39.23
CA ASP A 312 -1.83 12.45 -39.62
C ASP A 312 -2.84 12.54 -38.46
N ALA A 313 -2.40 12.25 -37.22
CA ALA A 313 -3.20 12.35 -36.00
C ALA A 313 -2.60 13.38 -35.04
N ASP A 314 -3.37 14.41 -34.69
CA ASP A 314 -2.96 15.47 -33.78
C ASP A 314 -3.97 15.65 -32.65
N LEU A 315 -3.46 15.93 -31.44
CA LEU A 315 -4.27 16.41 -30.33
C LEU A 315 -4.39 17.94 -30.46
N ILE A 316 -5.59 18.43 -30.76
CA ILE A 316 -5.80 19.83 -31.14
C ILE A 316 -6.21 20.72 -29.97
N ASP A 317 -6.57 20.14 -28.83
CA ASP A 317 -6.90 20.87 -27.61
C ASP A 317 -6.51 20.11 -26.33
N GLN A 318 -6.70 20.75 -25.18
CA GLN A 318 -6.41 20.14 -23.87
C GLN A 318 -7.59 19.32 -23.33
N GLN A 319 -8.74 19.35 -24.02
CA GLN A 319 -9.96 18.64 -23.66
C GLN A 319 -9.99 17.22 -24.23
N GLY A 320 -8.99 16.84 -25.02
CA GLY A 320 -8.87 15.49 -25.57
C GLY A 320 -9.32 15.37 -27.02
N THR A 321 -9.60 16.47 -27.71
CA THR A 321 -10.07 16.42 -29.11
C THR A 321 -8.91 16.04 -30.04
N VAL A 322 -9.13 14.99 -30.83
CA VAL A 322 -8.20 14.47 -31.82
C VAL A 322 -8.70 14.79 -33.21
N GLU A 323 -7.81 15.37 -34.02
CA GLU A 323 -7.98 15.47 -35.47
C GLU A 323 -7.18 14.34 -36.12
N TRP A 324 -7.82 13.47 -36.91
CA TRP A 324 -7.12 12.40 -37.62
C TRP A 324 -7.59 12.25 -39.08
N ALA A 325 -6.66 12.42 -40.02
CA ALA A 325 -6.88 12.29 -41.47
C ALA A 325 -6.17 11.05 -42.07
N PRO A 326 -6.65 9.83 -41.80
CA PRO A 326 -6.00 8.61 -42.28
C PRO A 326 -6.00 8.50 -43.80
N THR A 327 -4.87 8.05 -44.36
CA THR A 327 -4.73 7.88 -45.82
C THR A 327 -5.69 6.83 -46.41
N GLY A 328 -6.08 7.03 -47.67
CA GLY A 328 -6.97 6.11 -48.42
C GLY A 328 -6.47 4.66 -48.51
N ASP A 329 -5.16 4.44 -48.44
CA ASP A 329 -4.55 3.11 -48.50
C ASP A 329 -4.88 2.25 -47.27
N LEU A 330 -5.28 2.88 -46.16
CA LEU A 330 -5.68 2.20 -44.94
C LEU A 330 -7.12 1.65 -45.01
N LYS A 331 -7.89 1.99 -46.03
CA LYS A 331 -9.30 1.58 -46.14
C LYS A 331 -9.47 0.07 -46.03
N GLY A 332 -10.35 -0.35 -45.12
CA GLY A 332 -10.64 -1.76 -44.82
C GLY A 332 -9.65 -2.43 -43.88
N GLN A 333 -8.66 -1.70 -43.36
CA GLN A 333 -7.72 -2.19 -42.35
C GLN A 333 -8.14 -1.77 -40.93
N SER A 334 -7.53 -2.38 -39.93
CA SER A 334 -7.67 -1.98 -38.51
C SER A 334 -6.33 -1.46 -37.98
N GLY A 335 -6.39 -0.60 -36.98
CA GLY A 335 -5.22 -0.01 -36.33
C GLY A 335 -5.47 0.26 -34.85
N THR A 336 -4.54 0.98 -34.24
CA THR A 336 -4.67 1.43 -32.85
C THR A 336 -4.11 2.83 -32.70
N LEU A 337 -4.77 3.67 -31.91
CA LEU A 337 -4.21 4.91 -31.38
C LEU A 337 -3.88 4.70 -29.91
N LYS A 338 -2.67 5.08 -29.49
CA LYS A 338 -2.22 4.97 -28.11
C LYS A 338 -2.12 6.34 -27.46
N VAL A 339 -2.49 6.39 -26.19
CA VAL A 339 -2.67 7.64 -25.46
C VAL A 339 -2.06 7.48 -24.08
N ARG A 340 -1.24 8.44 -23.65
CA ARG A 340 -0.81 8.55 -22.27
C ARG A 340 -1.84 9.39 -21.52
N ALA A 341 -2.53 8.80 -20.57
CA ALA A 341 -3.32 9.53 -19.60
C ALA A 341 -2.48 9.75 -18.34
N THR A 342 -2.41 10.97 -17.82
CA THR A 342 -1.70 11.29 -16.58
C THR A 342 -2.64 11.93 -15.57
N PHE A 343 -2.76 11.30 -14.40
CA PHE A 343 -3.58 11.75 -13.30
C PHE A 343 -2.76 11.80 -12.00
N ASN A 344 -2.72 12.96 -11.33
CA ASN A 344 -1.96 13.17 -10.09
C ASN A 344 -0.49 12.67 -10.13
N GLY A 345 0.15 12.77 -11.30
CA GLY A 345 1.55 12.36 -11.50
C GLY A 345 1.75 10.88 -11.83
N THR A 346 0.69 10.08 -11.87
CA THR A 346 0.70 8.70 -12.35
C THR A 346 0.22 8.66 -13.80
N SER A 347 0.91 7.92 -14.66
CA SER A 347 0.56 7.80 -16.08
C SER A 347 0.19 6.37 -16.46
N GLU A 348 -0.77 6.24 -17.35
CA GLU A 348 -1.22 4.98 -17.95
C GLU A 348 -1.28 5.09 -19.48
N VAL A 349 -1.12 3.96 -20.18
CA VAL A 349 -1.23 3.89 -21.63
C VAL A 349 -2.58 3.29 -22.00
N LEU A 350 -3.45 4.11 -22.57
CA LEU A 350 -4.76 3.72 -23.07
C LEU A 350 -4.68 3.40 -24.56
N THR A 351 -5.49 2.44 -25.00
CA THR A 351 -5.52 1.94 -26.37
C THR A 351 -6.90 2.10 -26.98
N ILE A 352 -6.95 2.81 -28.10
CA ILE A 352 -8.16 2.99 -28.92
C ILE A 352 -7.99 2.11 -30.17
N PRO A 353 -8.65 0.95 -30.26
CA PRO A 353 -8.74 0.20 -31.49
C PRO A 353 -9.54 1.00 -32.54
N VAL A 354 -9.11 0.95 -33.80
CA VAL A 354 -9.76 1.69 -34.90
C VAL A 354 -9.99 0.82 -36.12
N ASN A 355 -11.06 1.09 -36.86
CA ASN A 355 -11.34 0.55 -38.18
C ASN A 355 -11.33 1.67 -39.22
N PHE A 356 -10.56 1.51 -40.29
CA PHE A 356 -10.49 2.49 -41.37
C PHE A 356 -11.53 2.18 -42.46
N ARG A 357 -12.43 3.13 -42.74
CA ARG A 357 -13.60 2.95 -43.64
C ARG A 357 -13.49 3.73 -44.95
#